data_AF-A0A853CSY5-F1
#
_entry.id   AF-A0A853CSY5-F1
#
_cell.length_a   1.000
_cell.length_b   1.000
_cell.length_c   1.000
_cell.angle_alpha   90.00
_cell.angle_beta   90.00
_cell.angle_gamma   90.00
#
_symmetry.space_group_name_H-M   'P 1'
#
loop_
_entity.id
_entity.type
_entity.pdbx_description
1 polymer ?
#
loop_
_entity_poly.entity_id
_entity_poly.type
_entity_poly.pdbx_seq_one_letter_code
_entity_poly.pdbx_strand_id
1 'polypeptide(L)'
;MDLYRERLWATPWLFVSTILVVPAVMLVFAPINFAVGVVLAIVFYAAIVIALLASAPVIRVTAAELIAGNAKIPLEFIGEPRAFTGEEATMERGQRLDARAWLLIRGWIKPVVKVPVLDVDDPAPYWLLSTRNPDQLVRVLDEARRPL
;
A
#
# COMPACT_ATOMS: atom_id res chain seq x y z
N MET A 1 10.19 17.86 8.87
CA MET A 1 8.77 18.07 8.50
C MET A 1 8.46 17.12 7.34
N ASP A 2 7.28 16.51 7.31
CA ASP A 2 6.86 15.63 6.21
C ASP A 2 6.34 16.52 5.06
N LEU A 3 6.93 16.38 3.87
CA LEU A 3 6.47 17.07 2.65
C LEU A 3 5.24 16.39 2.04
N TYR A 4 5.16 15.06 2.21
CA TYR A 4 4.02 14.26 1.78
C TYR A 4 3.79 13.12 2.76
N ARG A 5 2.52 12.78 2.99
CA ARG A 5 2.13 11.62 3.79
C ARG A 5 0.81 11.05 3.28
N GLU A 6 0.85 9.79 2.86
CA GLU A 6 -0.34 9.06 2.44
C GLU A 6 -0.40 7.70 3.12
N ARG A 7 -1.55 7.38 3.74
CA ARG A 7 -1.82 6.05 4.28
C ARG A 7 -2.68 5.26 3.31
N LEU A 8 -2.19 4.08 2.91
CA LEU A 8 -2.81 3.25 1.88
C LEU A 8 -3.93 2.37 2.46
N TRP A 9 -4.98 3.02 2.97
CA TRP A 9 -6.16 2.35 3.54
C TRP A 9 -6.82 1.37 2.57
N ALA A 10 -7.46 0.31 3.09
CA ALA A 10 -8.34 -0.54 2.30
C ALA A 10 -9.53 0.26 1.74
N THR A 11 -10.04 -0.14 0.57
CA THR A 11 -11.25 0.47 0.02
C THR A 11 -12.48 0.11 0.87
N PRO A 12 -13.47 1.02 1.01
CA PRO A 12 -14.68 0.75 1.79
C PRO A 12 -15.38 -0.56 1.43
N TRP A 13 -15.39 -0.91 0.14
CA TRP A 13 -15.99 -2.15 -0.36
C TRP A 13 -15.35 -3.42 0.23
N LEU A 14 -14.06 -3.38 0.58
CA LEU A 14 -13.38 -4.52 1.17
C LEU A 14 -13.95 -4.84 2.56
N PHE A 15 -14.25 -3.82 3.37
CA PHE A 15 -14.93 -4.00 4.66
C PHE A 15 -16.33 -4.60 4.50
N VAL A 16 -17.09 -4.17 3.49
CA VAL A 16 -18.40 -4.76 3.16
C VAL A 16 -18.24 -6.22 2.78
N SER A 17 -17.26 -6.56 1.94
CA SER A 17 -17.02 -7.95 1.56
C SER A 17 -16.66 -8.85 2.75
N THR A 18 -15.93 -8.32 3.75
CA THR A 18 -15.58 -9.07 4.97
C THR A 18 -16.75 -9.35 5.89
N ILE A 19 -17.91 -8.69 5.71
CA ILE A 19 -19.14 -9.02 6.46
C ILE A 19 -19.57 -10.47 6.23
N LEU A 20 -19.19 -11.09 5.11
CA LEU A 20 -19.50 -12.48 4.80
C LEU A 20 -18.93 -13.49 5.82
N VAL A 21 -17.98 -13.08 6.65
CA VAL A 21 -17.49 -13.86 7.80
C VAL A 21 -18.57 -14.07 8.85
N VAL A 22 -19.47 -13.10 9.05
CA VAL A 22 -20.55 -13.19 10.03
C VAL A 22 -21.47 -14.38 9.77
N PRO A 23 -22.11 -14.54 8.58
CA PRO A 23 -22.92 -15.70 8.30
C PRO A 23 -22.12 -17.01 8.29
N ALA A 24 -20.85 -16.99 7.86
CA ALA A 24 -19.99 -18.18 7.90
C ALA A 24 -19.76 -18.68 9.35
N VAL A 25 -19.43 -17.78 10.27
CA VAL A 25 -19.27 -18.12 11.70
C VAL A 25 -20.61 -18.55 12.30
N MET A 26 -21.70 -17.83 11.99
CA MET A 26 -23.04 -18.19 12.48
C MET A 26 -23.47 -19.59 12.03
N LEU A 27 -23.22 -19.96 10.78
CA LEU A 27 -23.56 -21.28 10.25
C LEU A 27 -22.91 -22.42 11.03
N VAL A 28 -21.66 -22.22 11.49
CA VAL A 28 -20.88 -23.23 12.22
C VAL A 28 -21.28 -23.29 13.70
N PHE A 29 -21.43 -22.14 14.37
CA PHE A 29 -21.54 -22.09 15.83
C PHE A 29 -22.97 -21.92 16.35
N ALA A 30 -23.90 -21.39 15.57
CA ALA A 30 -25.29 -21.21 16.00
C ALA A 30 -26.00 -22.52 16.39
N PRO A 31 -25.79 -23.67 15.70
CA PRO A 31 -26.41 -24.95 16.09
C PRO A 31 -25.92 -25.48 17.44
N ILE A 32 -24.71 -25.10 17.85
CA ILE A 32 -24.12 -25.50 19.14
C ILE A 32 -24.64 -24.58 20.25
N ASN A 33 -24.51 -23.27 20.05
CA ASN A 33 -25.04 -22.25 20.94
C ASN A 33 -25.15 -20.91 20.20
N PHE A 34 -26.36 -20.39 20.08
CA PHE A 34 -26.63 -19.15 19.35
C PHE A 34 -25.86 -17.94 19.91
N ALA A 35 -25.82 -17.78 21.23
CA ALA A 35 -25.11 -16.67 21.87
C ALA A 35 -23.59 -16.74 21.62
N VAL A 36 -23.01 -17.94 21.70
CA VAL A 36 -21.59 -18.15 21.36
C VAL A 36 -21.34 -17.82 19.89
N GLY A 37 -22.23 -18.24 18.98
CA GLY A 37 -22.12 -17.91 17.56
C GLY A 37 -22.11 -16.41 17.29
N VAL A 38 -23.01 -15.65 17.93
CA VAL A 38 -23.06 -14.19 17.79
C VAL A 38 -21.79 -13.53 18.32
N VAL A 39 -21.33 -13.91 19.51
CA VAL A 39 -20.11 -13.36 20.11
C VAL A 39 -18.90 -13.63 19.22
N LEU A 40 -18.72 -14.86 18.75
CA LEU A 40 -17.62 -15.21 17.86
C LEU A 40 -17.71 -14.46 16.54
N ALA A 41 -18.89 -14.33 15.93
CA ALA A 41 -19.05 -13.60 14.67
C ALA A 41 -18.61 -12.14 14.79
N ILE A 42 -18.97 -11.47 15.89
CA ILE A 42 -18.53 -10.10 16.20
C ILE A 42 -17.01 -10.05 16.39
N VAL A 43 -16.45 -10.96 17.18
CA VAL A 43 -15.01 -11.00 17.48
C VAL A 43 -14.19 -11.23 16.20
N PHE A 44 -14.56 -12.20 15.37
CA PHE A 44 -13.86 -12.47 14.11
C PHE A 44 -13.95 -11.30 13.14
N TYR A 45 -15.14 -10.71 12.98
CA TYR A 45 -15.30 -9.54 12.12
C TYR A 45 -14.46 -8.36 12.63
N ALA A 46 -14.52 -8.05 13.93
CA ALA A 46 -13.72 -6.99 14.53
C ALA A 46 -12.22 -7.24 14.36
N ALA A 47 -11.76 -8.48 14.56
CA ALA A 47 -10.36 -8.85 14.36
C ALA A 47 -9.89 -8.60 12.91
N ILE A 48 -10.72 -8.96 11.92
CA ILE A 48 -10.42 -8.72 10.50
C ILE A 48 -10.38 -7.22 10.20
N VAL A 49 -11.36 -6.44 10.68
CA VAL A 49 -11.39 -4.99 10.49
C VAL A 49 -10.15 -4.34 11.11
N ILE A 50 -9.79 -4.72 12.35
CA ILE A 50 -8.60 -4.22 13.04
C ILE A 50 -7.34 -4.58 12.24
N ALA A 51 -7.22 -5.81 11.76
CA ALA A 51 -6.08 -6.25 10.95
C ALA A 51 -5.96 -5.45 9.64
N LEU A 52 -7.08 -5.18 8.95
CA LEU A 52 -7.10 -4.33 7.75
C LEU A 52 -6.65 -2.89 8.03
N LEU A 53 -7.07 -2.32 9.16
CA LEU A 53 -6.69 -0.96 9.56
C LEU A 53 -5.21 -0.89 9.98
N ALA A 54 -4.73 -1.88 10.73
CA ALA A 54 -3.36 -1.95 11.23
C ALA A 54 -2.34 -2.21 10.10
N SER A 55 -2.70 -3.01 9.10
CA SER A 55 -1.84 -3.37 7.97
C SER A 55 -1.71 -2.29 6.89
N ALA A 56 -2.42 -1.16 7.02
CA ALA A 56 -2.39 -0.05 6.08
C ALA A 56 -1.03 0.69 6.15
N PRO A 57 -0.14 0.51 5.15
CA PRO A 57 1.19 1.10 5.16
C PRO A 57 1.11 2.59 4.86
N VAL A 58 2.18 3.31 5.17
CA VAL A 58 2.27 4.75 4.95
C VAL A 58 3.43 5.04 4.00
N ILE A 59 3.15 5.84 2.98
CA ILE A 59 4.17 6.51 2.17
C ILE A 59 4.41 7.87 2.80
N ARG A 60 5.67 8.21 3.09
CA ARG A 60 6.08 9.54 3.53
C ARG A 60 7.25 10.04 2.70
N VAL A 61 7.21 11.30 2.34
CA VAL A 61 8.36 12.01 1.77
C VAL A 61 8.77 13.07 2.78
N THR A 62 10.03 13.04 3.18
CA THR A 62 10.64 14.05 4.04
C THR A 62 11.59 14.91 3.21
N ALA A 63 12.28 15.86 3.83
CA ALA A 63 13.31 16.65 3.14
C ALA A 63 14.57 15.83 2.78
N ALA A 64 14.77 14.64 3.35
CA ALA A 64 15.99 13.86 3.18
C ALA A 64 15.76 12.44 2.65
N GLU A 65 14.62 11.83 2.96
CA GLU A 65 14.32 10.43 2.62
C GLU A 65 12.87 10.21 2.15
N LEU A 66 12.70 9.22 1.28
CA LEU A 66 11.44 8.59 0.92
C LEU A 66 11.25 7.34 1.79
N ILE A 67 10.10 7.25 2.46
CA ILE A 67 9.72 6.14 3.34
C ILE A 67 8.49 5.45 2.74
N ALA A 68 8.58 4.16 2.47
CA ALA A 68 7.50 3.35 1.91
C ALA A 68 7.26 2.11 2.79
N GLY A 69 6.28 2.20 3.70
CA GLY A 69 6.05 1.16 4.69
C GLY A 69 7.21 1.08 5.69
N ASN A 70 7.96 -0.02 5.65
CA ASN A 70 9.13 -0.24 6.52
C ASN A 70 10.46 0.13 5.84
N ALA A 71 10.48 0.31 4.52
CA ALA A 71 11.69 0.69 3.79
C ALA A 71 11.88 2.20 3.76
N LYS A 72 13.14 2.62 3.78
CA LYS A 72 13.56 4.02 3.69
C LYS A 72 14.71 4.13 2.70
N ILE A 73 14.69 5.18 1.87
CA ILE A 73 15.76 5.48 0.93
C ILE A 73 16.05 6.99 0.95
N PRO A 74 17.32 7.41 1.10
CA PRO A 74 17.72 8.81 0.92
C PRO A 74 17.35 9.34 -0.47
N LEU A 75 16.95 10.61 -0.54
CA LEU A 75 16.51 11.23 -1.80
C LEU A 75 17.65 11.39 -2.82
N GLU A 76 18.90 11.35 -2.37
CA GLU A 76 20.08 11.35 -3.25
C GLU A 76 20.20 10.06 -4.08
N PHE A 77 19.64 8.96 -3.61
CA PHE A 77 19.69 7.65 -4.27
C PHE A 77 18.45 7.34 -5.10
N ILE A 78 17.52 8.28 -5.27
CA ILE A 78 16.36 8.07 -6.15
C ILE A 78 16.56 8.76 -7.49
N GLY A 79 16.03 8.17 -8.56
CA GLY A 79 15.98 8.76 -9.88
C GLY A 79 14.70 9.57 -10.13
N GLU A 80 14.45 9.87 -11.41
CA GLU A 80 13.22 10.55 -11.84
C GLU A 80 12.00 9.63 -11.66
N PRO A 81 11.06 9.96 -10.75
CA PRO A 81 9.87 9.16 -10.51
C PRO A 81 8.88 9.31 -11.67
N ARG A 82 8.16 8.23 -12.00
CA ARG A 82 7.12 8.24 -13.04
C ARG A 82 5.82 7.65 -12.54
N ALA A 83 4.73 8.36 -12.77
CA ALA A 83 3.38 7.92 -12.50
C ALA A 83 2.85 7.07 -13.65
N PHE A 84 2.17 5.97 -13.31
CA PHE A 84 1.46 5.12 -14.25
C PHE A 84 0.04 4.89 -13.77
N THR A 85 -0.91 4.90 -14.71
CA THR A 85 -2.33 4.66 -14.45
C THR A 85 -2.90 3.63 -15.43
N GLY A 86 -4.13 3.17 -15.20
CA GLY A 86 -4.84 2.29 -16.15
C GLY A 86 -4.08 1.01 -16.53
N GLU A 87 -4.00 0.76 -17.82
CA GLU A 87 -3.31 -0.41 -18.39
C GLU A 87 -1.80 -0.36 -18.17
N GLU A 88 -1.19 0.83 -18.24
CA GLU A 88 0.25 0.99 -18.00
C GLU A 88 0.63 0.60 -16.57
N ALA A 89 -0.16 1.03 -15.58
CA ALA A 89 0.02 0.58 -14.20
C ALA A 89 -0.10 -0.94 -14.06
N THR A 90 -0.95 -1.57 -14.87
CA THR A 90 -1.11 -3.04 -14.88
C THR A 90 0.09 -3.72 -15.50
N MET A 91 0.67 -3.14 -16.55
CA MET A 91 1.90 -3.63 -17.17
C MET A 91 3.10 -3.51 -16.23
N GLU A 92 3.27 -2.37 -15.54
CA GLU A 92 4.37 -2.17 -14.57
C GLU A 92 4.27 -3.10 -13.36
N ARG A 93 3.05 -3.46 -12.91
CA ARG A 93 2.83 -4.44 -11.84
C ARG A 93 2.93 -5.89 -12.31
N GLY A 94 2.93 -6.12 -13.62
CA GLY A 94 2.87 -7.43 -14.24
C GLY A 94 4.07 -7.68 -15.15
N GLN A 95 3.84 -7.63 -16.46
CA GLN A 95 4.81 -8.07 -17.46
C GLN A 95 6.14 -7.30 -17.43
N ARG A 96 6.14 -6.03 -17.00
CA ARG A 96 7.34 -5.17 -16.95
C ARG A 96 8.01 -5.16 -15.57
N LEU A 97 7.53 -5.97 -14.63
CA LEU A 97 8.02 -6.00 -13.26
C LEU A 97 9.38 -6.73 -13.19
N ASP A 98 10.42 -6.06 -12.68
CA ASP A 98 11.66 -6.69 -12.26
C ASP A 98 11.46 -7.37 -10.90
N ALA A 99 11.87 -8.63 -10.77
CA ALA A 99 11.73 -9.42 -9.54
C ALA A 99 12.52 -8.86 -8.35
N ARG A 100 13.53 -8.01 -8.60
CA ARG A 100 14.35 -7.37 -7.56
C ARG A 100 13.76 -6.06 -7.06
N ALA A 101 12.77 -5.51 -7.75
CA ALA A 101 12.20 -4.22 -7.38
C ALA A 101 11.55 -4.27 -6.00
N TRP A 102 11.68 -3.19 -5.24
CA TRP A 102 10.96 -3.07 -3.97
C TRP A 102 9.49 -2.74 -4.24
N LEU A 103 8.58 -3.55 -3.70
CA LEU A 103 7.15 -3.44 -4.00
C LEU A 103 6.35 -3.01 -2.79
N LEU A 104 5.69 -1.84 -2.91
CA LEU A 104 4.62 -1.45 -2.02
C LEU A 104 3.31 -1.38 -2.79
N ILE A 105 2.81 -2.54 -3.21
CA ILE A 105 1.58 -2.65 -3.99
C ILE A 105 0.40 -2.94 -3.07
N ARG A 106 -0.74 -2.30 -3.36
CA ARG A 106 -2.03 -2.58 -2.71
C ARG A 106 -3.07 -2.90 -3.78
N GLY A 107 -3.64 -4.10 -3.72
CA GLY A 107 -4.56 -4.60 -4.75
C GLY A 107 -5.82 -3.76 -4.97
N TRP A 108 -6.18 -2.92 -4.00
CA TRP A 108 -7.29 -1.99 -4.06
C TRP A 108 -6.91 -0.56 -4.51
N ILE A 109 -5.64 -0.31 -4.83
CA ILE A 109 -5.14 0.96 -5.38
C ILE A 109 -4.58 0.68 -6.78
N LYS A 110 -5.22 1.28 -7.80
CA LYS A 110 -4.88 1.01 -9.20
C LYS A 110 -3.61 1.72 -9.67
N PRO A 111 -3.41 3.03 -9.42
CA PRO A 111 -2.22 3.73 -9.90
C PRO A 111 -0.96 3.29 -9.15
N VAL A 112 0.18 3.43 -9.83
CA VAL A 112 1.50 3.17 -9.25
C VAL A 112 2.48 4.27 -9.65
N VAL A 113 3.46 4.52 -8.79
CA VAL A 113 4.62 5.37 -9.08
C VAL A 113 5.86 4.49 -9.05
N LYS A 114 6.64 4.53 -10.13
CA LYS A 114 7.94 3.89 -10.22
C LYS A 114 9.01 4.90 -9.87
N VAL A 115 9.84 4.58 -8.88
CA VAL A 115 10.93 5.44 -8.42
C VAL A 115 12.24 4.68 -8.66
N PRO A 116 13.05 5.04 -9.67
CA PRO A 116 14.34 4.40 -9.90
C PRO A 116 15.24 4.52 -8.67
N VAL A 117 16.05 3.51 -8.40
CA VAL A 117 17.10 3.55 -7.38
C VAL A 117 18.43 3.70 -8.12
N LEU A 118 19.22 4.69 -7.71
CA LEU A 118 20.52 5.04 -8.28
C LEU A 118 21.69 4.56 -7.42
N ASP A 119 21.40 3.98 -6.25
CA ASP A 119 22.42 3.34 -5.41
C ASP A 119 22.93 2.07 -6.11
N VAL A 120 24.25 2.00 -6.30
CA VAL A 120 24.92 0.86 -6.95
C VAL A 120 24.98 -0.36 -6.04
N ASP A 121 24.93 -0.15 -4.72
CA ASP A 121 25.00 -1.21 -3.73
C ASP A 121 23.61 -1.78 -3.40
N ASP A 122 22.52 -1.11 -3.81
CA ASP A 122 21.16 -1.61 -3.64
C ASP A 122 20.82 -2.63 -4.75
N PRO A 123 20.45 -3.89 -4.41
CA PRO A 123 20.03 -4.87 -5.41
C PRO A 123 18.71 -4.49 -6.11
N ALA A 124 17.89 -3.61 -5.52
CA ALA A 124 16.60 -3.20 -6.07
C ALA A 124 16.78 -2.05 -7.08
N PRO A 125 16.49 -2.27 -8.38
CA PRO A 125 16.71 -1.23 -9.40
C PRO A 125 15.70 -0.08 -9.33
N TYR A 126 14.55 -0.29 -8.69
CA TYR A 126 13.52 0.70 -8.49
C TYR A 126 12.54 0.27 -7.41
N TRP A 127 11.78 1.23 -6.88
CA TRP A 127 10.63 1.00 -6.03
C TRP A 127 9.35 1.19 -6.84
N LEU A 128 8.36 0.31 -6.66
CA LEU A 128 7.04 0.43 -7.27
C LEU A 128 5.98 0.61 -6.18
N LEU A 129 5.39 1.80 -6.12
CA LEU A 129 4.56 2.25 -5.01
C LEU A 129 3.12 2.49 -5.46
N SER A 130 2.15 1.78 -4.88
CA SER A 130 0.74 2.11 -5.05
C SER A 130 0.40 3.42 -4.33
N THR A 131 -0.27 4.33 -5.01
CA THR A 131 -0.72 5.61 -4.44
C THR A 131 -2.05 6.04 -5.08
N ARG A 132 -2.89 6.73 -4.31
CA ARG A 132 -4.11 7.36 -4.82
C ARG A 132 -3.84 8.70 -5.48
N ASN A 133 -2.70 9.33 -5.19
CA ASN A 133 -2.31 10.64 -5.72
C ASN A 133 -0.96 10.55 -6.46
N PRO A 134 -0.90 9.80 -7.58
CA PRO A 134 0.38 9.53 -8.26
C PRO A 134 1.08 10.80 -8.73
N ASP A 135 0.34 11.76 -9.31
CA ASP A 135 0.92 13.02 -9.80
C ASP A 135 1.45 13.88 -8.65
N GLN A 136 0.76 13.89 -7.51
CA GLN A 136 1.21 14.61 -6.33
C GLN A 136 2.50 13.99 -5.77
N LEU A 137 2.58 12.66 -5.69
CA LEU A 137 3.77 11.97 -5.20
C LEU A 137 4.97 12.23 -6.11
N VAL A 138 4.80 12.14 -7.44
CA VAL A 138 5.86 12.47 -8.42
C VAL A 138 6.33 13.90 -8.24
N ARG A 139 5.40 14.86 -8.18
CA ARG A 139 5.74 16.28 -7.99
C ARG A 139 6.55 16.53 -6.72
N VAL A 140 6.11 16.00 -5.58
CA VAL A 140 6.82 16.22 -4.30
C VAL A 140 8.20 15.58 -4.34
N LEU A 141 8.35 14.39 -4.94
CA LEU A 141 9.65 13.75 -5.08
C LEU A 141 10.58 14.54 -6.00
N ASP A 142 10.10 15.08 -7.12
CA ASP A 142 10.91 15.90 -8.01
C ASP A 142 11.31 17.24 -7.38
N GLU A 143 10.40 17.90 -6.66
CA GLU A 143 10.69 19.12 -5.92
C GLU A 143 11.72 18.87 -4.81
N ALA A 144 11.60 17.77 -4.07
CA ALA A 144 12.51 17.44 -2.97
C ALA A 144 13.90 16.97 -3.44
N ARG A 145 14.02 16.44 -4.66
CA ARG A 145 15.28 15.93 -5.22
C ARG A 145 16.16 17.02 -5.83
N ARG A 146 15.58 18.15 -6.26
CA ARG A 146 16.35 19.28 -6.77
C ARG A 146 16.91 20.08 -5.60
N PRO A 147 18.25 20.19 -5.43
CA PRO A 147 18.80 21.13 -4.47
C PRO A 147 18.36 22.54 -4.87
N LEU A 148 17.85 23.30 -3.88
CA LEU A 148 17.58 24.74 -4.01
C LEU A 148 18.86 25.50 -4.38
#